data_AF-A0A5B7WRV6-F1
#
_entry.id   AF-A0A5B7WRV6-F1
#
_cell.length_a   1.000
_cell.length_b   1.000
_cell.length_c   1.000
_cell.angle_alpha   90.00
_cell.angle_beta   90.00
_cell.angle_gamma   90.00
#
_symmetry.space_group_name_H-M   'P 1'
#
loop_
_entity.id
_entity.type
_entity.pdbx_description
1 polymer ?
#
loop_
_entity_poly.entity_id
_entity_poly.type
_entity_poly.pdbx_seq_one_letter_code
_entity_poly.pdbx_strand_id
1 'polypeptide(L)'
;MGAMPTPETVLLPAAAWGERALEHERRARSFGEAFTTRRMSGKKHPVEDFLFTYYTQKPGQLYRWHPGAGVQLAGEPARQRAHWKFYRVSEVDGTPVAQVDLAAFAAARARMLEFARVILRGTASRPASFSCFGLHEWAMAYKSEENGIRHEYLPLRLGAAGTDRVVERHRIRCTHFDAFRFYTPQAAPLNELQPTRETQRDLEQPGCLHANMDLYKWAYKLVPLVSSELMMDCFELAWDIRTMDMQASPYDLAEWGYSPIRIETAEGKARYVREQKRFAERADVLRSRLLAVAESVALPTSGNTLSTS
;
A
#
# COMPACT_ATOMS: atom_id res chain seq x y z
N MET A 1 19.66 16.46 23.57
CA MET A 1 19.11 15.17 23.10
C MET A 1 18.27 14.60 24.23
N GLY A 2 16.97 14.89 24.26
CA GLY A 2 16.08 14.25 25.22
C GLY A 2 15.91 12.80 24.79
N ALA A 3 16.16 11.85 25.69
CA ALA A 3 15.85 10.45 25.44
C ALA A 3 14.36 10.37 25.10
N MET A 4 14.04 9.96 23.87
CA MET A 4 12.68 9.57 23.50
C MET A 4 12.26 8.49 24.50
N PRO A 5 11.11 8.61 25.18
CA PRO A 5 10.65 7.59 26.11
C PRO A 5 10.60 6.25 25.36
N THR A 6 11.32 5.26 25.88
CA THR A 6 11.25 3.89 25.37
C THR A 6 9.78 3.49 25.48
N PRO A 7 9.10 3.13 24.37
CA PRO A 7 7.69 2.77 24.45
C PRO A 7 7.52 1.65 25.46
N GLU A 8 6.52 1.79 26.33
CA GLU A 8 6.20 0.80 27.33
C GLU A 8 6.03 -0.55 26.65
N THR A 9 6.86 -1.51 27.04
CA THR A 9 6.86 -2.82 26.39
C THR A 9 5.69 -3.64 26.91
N VAL A 10 4.83 -4.10 26.01
CA VAL A 10 3.64 -4.87 26.36
C VAL A 10 3.94 -6.36 26.28
N LEU A 11 3.81 -7.08 27.39
CA LEU A 11 3.92 -8.54 27.41
C LEU A 11 2.57 -9.19 27.10
N LEU A 12 2.52 -10.05 26.08
CA LEU A 12 1.35 -10.86 25.74
C LEU A 12 1.58 -12.32 26.16
N PRO A 13 0.69 -12.90 26.99
CA PRO A 13 0.70 -14.32 27.30
C PRO A 13 0.43 -15.19 26.05
N ALA A 14 0.93 -16.44 26.07
CA ALA A 14 0.79 -17.42 24.97
C ALA A 14 -0.64 -17.52 24.40
N ALA A 15 -1.63 -17.66 25.27
CA ALA A 15 -3.03 -17.77 24.86
C ALA A 15 -3.52 -16.52 24.13
N ALA A 16 -3.21 -15.33 24.66
CA ALA A 16 -3.69 -14.06 24.14
C ALA A 16 -3.12 -13.74 22.75
N TRP A 17 -1.81 -13.96 22.54
CA TRP A 17 -1.23 -13.72 21.22
C TRP A 17 -1.53 -14.84 20.23
N GLY A 18 -1.74 -16.07 20.70
CA GLY A 18 -2.22 -17.17 19.87
C GLY A 18 -3.59 -16.88 19.27
N GLU A 19 -4.53 -16.37 20.09
CA GLU A 19 -5.86 -15.96 19.63
C GLU A 19 -5.79 -14.83 18.58
N ARG A 20 -4.97 -13.80 18.84
CA ARG A 20 -4.76 -12.70 17.86
C ARG A 20 -4.17 -13.20 16.55
N ALA A 21 -3.23 -14.15 16.62
CA ALA A 21 -2.64 -14.74 15.42
C ALA A 21 -3.66 -15.52 14.58
N LEU A 22 -4.53 -16.29 15.23
CA LEU A 22 -5.62 -17.01 14.55
C LEU A 22 -6.64 -16.05 13.96
N GLU A 23 -7.02 -15.00 14.68
CA GLU A 23 -7.96 -13.99 14.17
C GLU A 23 -7.40 -13.28 12.93
N HIS A 24 -6.13 -12.85 12.99
CA HIS A 24 -5.46 -12.26 11.84
C HIS A 24 -5.39 -13.22 10.65
N GLU A 25 -5.05 -14.48 10.90
CA GLU A 25 -5.02 -15.48 9.84
C GLU A 25 -6.39 -15.65 9.17
N ARG A 26 -7.48 -15.71 9.94
CA ARG A 26 -8.85 -15.74 9.40
C ARG A 26 -9.17 -14.50 8.56
N ARG A 27 -8.88 -13.30 9.10
CA ARG A 27 -9.10 -12.01 8.41
C ARG A 27 -8.29 -11.91 7.12
N ALA A 28 -7.06 -12.40 7.09
CA ALA A 28 -6.22 -12.35 5.90
C ALA A 28 -6.61 -13.40 4.84
N ARG A 29 -7.05 -14.59 5.27
CA ARG A 29 -7.47 -15.69 4.39
C ARG A 29 -8.74 -15.37 3.61
N SER A 30 -9.66 -14.58 4.16
CA SER A 30 -10.87 -14.14 3.43
C SER A 30 -10.55 -13.41 2.12
N PHE A 31 -9.35 -12.84 1.98
CA PHE A 31 -8.87 -12.22 0.74
C PHE A 31 -7.96 -13.15 -0.08
N GLY A 32 -7.00 -13.81 0.56
CA GLY A 32 -5.95 -14.56 -0.13
C GLY A 32 -6.38 -15.92 -0.68
N GLU A 33 -7.40 -16.56 -0.09
CA GLU A 33 -7.82 -17.91 -0.50
C GLU A 33 -8.53 -17.89 -1.86
N ALA A 34 -9.43 -16.93 -2.08
CA ALA A 34 -10.11 -16.75 -3.36
C ALA A 34 -9.10 -16.52 -4.51
N PHE A 35 -8.09 -15.66 -4.27
CA PHE A 35 -6.99 -15.45 -5.21
C PHE A 35 -6.22 -16.75 -5.50
N THR A 36 -5.86 -17.51 -4.44
CA THR A 36 -5.11 -18.77 -4.59
C THR A 36 -5.89 -19.80 -5.41
N THR A 37 -7.17 -19.97 -5.12
CA THR A 37 -8.07 -20.90 -5.85
C THR A 37 -8.20 -20.50 -7.33
N ARG A 38 -8.38 -19.20 -7.62
CA ARG A 38 -8.40 -18.72 -9.02
C ARG A 38 -7.08 -19.01 -9.72
N ARG A 39 -5.96 -18.70 -9.08
CA ARG A 39 -4.63 -18.89 -9.66
C ARG A 39 -4.32 -20.36 -9.99
N MET A 40 -4.74 -21.28 -9.11
CA MET A 40 -4.58 -22.73 -9.32
C MET A 40 -5.43 -23.27 -10.47
N SER A 41 -6.59 -22.65 -10.73
CA SER A 41 -7.49 -23.01 -11.83
C SER A 41 -7.24 -22.22 -13.12
N GLY A 42 -6.17 -21.43 -13.19
CA GLY A 42 -5.85 -20.58 -14.34
C GLY A 42 -6.81 -19.39 -14.56
N LYS A 43 -7.71 -19.12 -13.61
CA LYS A 43 -8.66 -18.01 -13.64
C LYS A 43 -8.00 -16.73 -13.12
N LYS A 44 -8.56 -15.58 -13.52
CA LYS A 44 -8.14 -14.24 -13.09
C LYS A 44 -9.36 -13.44 -12.65
N HIS A 45 -9.14 -12.47 -11.78
CA HIS A 45 -10.14 -11.47 -11.41
C HIS A 45 -9.55 -10.05 -11.52
N PRO A 46 -10.15 -9.13 -12.29
CA PRO A 46 -9.54 -7.85 -12.66
C PRO A 46 -9.29 -6.87 -11.51
N VAL A 47 -10.09 -7.00 -10.44
CA VAL A 47 -10.01 -6.16 -9.24
C VAL A 47 -9.22 -6.86 -8.13
N GLU A 48 -9.78 -7.95 -7.59
CA GLU A 48 -9.25 -8.67 -6.42
C GLU A 48 -7.82 -9.21 -6.56
N ASP A 49 -7.40 -9.65 -7.76
CA ASP A 49 -6.06 -10.23 -7.93
C ASP A 49 -4.96 -9.16 -7.93
N PHE A 50 -5.33 -7.89 -8.09
CA PHE A 50 -4.38 -6.79 -8.27
C PHE A 50 -3.41 -6.67 -7.10
N LEU A 51 -3.89 -6.68 -5.84
CA LEU A 51 -2.99 -6.49 -4.71
C LEU A 51 -1.95 -7.61 -4.55
N PHE A 52 -2.25 -8.83 -5.02
CA PHE A 52 -1.34 -9.97 -4.96
C PHE A 52 -0.41 -10.12 -6.18
N THR A 53 -0.73 -9.44 -7.27
CA THR A 53 0.04 -9.48 -8.53
C THR A 53 0.89 -8.22 -8.73
N TYR A 54 0.40 -7.07 -8.28
CA TYR A 54 1.08 -5.78 -8.35
C TYR A 54 2.10 -5.60 -7.21
N TYR A 55 1.69 -5.88 -5.97
CA TYR A 55 2.59 -5.81 -4.82
C TYR A 55 3.37 -7.12 -4.63
N THR A 56 4.51 -7.02 -3.95
CA THR A 56 5.41 -8.15 -3.73
C THR A 56 4.98 -9.09 -2.61
N GLN A 57 4.00 -8.68 -1.79
CA GLN A 57 3.50 -9.44 -0.65
C GLN A 57 2.63 -10.61 -1.12
N LYS A 58 3.05 -11.83 -0.80
CA LYS A 58 2.32 -13.06 -1.16
C LYS A 58 1.26 -13.42 -0.12
N PRO A 59 0.18 -14.15 -0.49
CA PRO A 59 -0.87 -14.54 0.46
C PRO A 59 -0.33 -15.22 1.72
N GLY A 60 0.59 -16.20 1.59
CA GLY A 60 1.18 -16.87 2.75
C GLY A 60 1.99 -15.94 3.67
N GLN A 61 2.51 -14.82 3.16
CA GLN A 61 3.15 -13.80 3.99
C GLN A 61 2.11 -12.88 4.64
N LEU A 62 0.98 -12.62 3.99
CA LEU A 62 -0.15 -11.88 4.55
C LEU A 62 -0.77 -12.61 5.75
N TYR A 63 -0.86 -13.94 5.71
CA TYR A 63 -1.44 -14.76 6.79
C TYR A 63 -0.62 -14.76 8.06
N ARG A 64 0.65 -14.37 7.97
CA ARG A 64 1.60 -14.42 9.08
C ARG A 64 1.36 -13.26 10.05
N TRP A 65 1.03 -13.59 11.29
CA TRP A 65 0.80 -12.58 12.32
C TRP A 65 2.09 -12.06 12.97
N HIS A 66 2.18 -10.74 13.10
CA HIS A 66 3.25 -9.97 13.74
C HIS A 66 2.65 -9.00 14.76
N PRO A 67 3.17 -8.96 16.01
CA PRO A 67 2.63 -8.09 17.04
C PRO A 67 3.04 -6.61 16.89
N GLY A 68 4.03 -6.32 16.05
CA GLY A 68 4.64 -5.00 15.92
C GLY A 68 5.76 -4.72 16.94
N ALA A 69 6.39 -3.57 16.80
CA ALA A 69 7.41 -3.07 17.73
C ALA A 69 6.83 -2.81 19.12
N GLY A 70 7.62 -3.03 20.18
CA GLY A 70 7.23 -2.77 21.57
C GLY A 70 6.36 -3.86 22.22
N VAL A 71 6.18 -5.01 21.56
CA VAL A 71 5.40 -6.14 22.09
C VAL A 71 6.27 -7.38 22.26
N GLN A 72 6.15 -8.01 23.42
CA GLN A 72 6.80 -9.25 23.80
C GLN A 72 5.80 -10.41 23.84
N LEU A 73 6.16 -11.54 23.24
CA LEU A 73 5.35 -12.75 23.18
C LEU A 73 5.90 -13.78 24.17
N ALA A 74 5.17 -14.09 25.23
CA ALA A 74 5.60 -15.05 26.25
C ALA A 74 5.17 -16.48 25.92
N GLY A 75 5.89 -17.43 26.51
CA GLY A 75 5.55 -18.86 26.56
C GLY A 75 6.22 -19.68 25.48
N GLU A 76 6.25 -21.00 25.67
CA GLU A 76 6.99 -21.95 24.82
C GLU A 76 6.83 -21.76 23.30
N PRO A 77 5.62 -21.47 22.76
CA PRO A 77 5.46 -21.24 21.32
C PRO A 77 6.24 -20.01 20.78
N ALA A 78 6.69 -19.09 21.63
CA ALA A 78 7.53 -17.95 21.25
C ALA A 78 8.88 -18.39 20.67
N ARG A 79 9.40 -19.57 21.05
CA ARG A 79 10.66 -20.12 20.49
C ARG A 79 10.63 -20.25 18.98
N GLN A 80 9.46 -20.49 18.38
CA GLN A 80 9.30 -20.59 16.93
C GLN A 80 9.71 -19.31 16.19
N ARG A 81 9.67 -18.15 16.88
CA ARG A 81 10.08 -16.85 16.33
C ARG A 81 11.60 -16.70 16.20
N ALA A 82 12.41 -17.56 16.83
CA ALA A 82 13.87 -17.51 16.70
C ALA A 82 14.35 -17.67 15.24
N HIS A 83 13.57 -18.38 14.41
CA HIS A 83 13.88 -18.58 12.99
C HIS A 83 13.30 -17.49 12.08
N TRP A 84 12.61 -16.49 12.64
CA TRP A 84 11.97 -15.44 11.86
C TRP A 84 12.91 -14.25 11.72
N LYS A 85 12.92 -13.66 10.52
CA LYS A 85 13.75 -12.48 10.25
C LYS A 85 13.38 -11.34 11.20
N PHE A 86 14.40 -10.72 11.81
CA PHE A 86 14.24 -9.59 12.73
C PHE A 86 13.45 -9.92 14.00
N TYR A 87 13.58 -11.15 14.51
CA TYR A 87 13.13 -11.51 15.85
C TYR A 87 14.32 -11.93 16.69
N ARG A 88 14.20 -11.65 17.99
CA ARG A 88 15.07 -12.22 19.02
C ARG A 88 14.22 -12.91 20.07
N VAL A 89 14.73 -14.00 20.60
CA VAL A 89 14.12 -14.76 21.70
C VAL A 89 15.08 -14.72 22.87
N SER A 90 14.58 -14.34 24.03
CA SER A 90 15.29 -14.38 25.32
C SER A 90 14.53 -15.25 26.31
N GLU A 91 15.16 -15.58 27.44
CA GLU A 91 14.50 -16.24 28.57
C GLU A 91 14.26 -15.21 29.68
N VAL A 92 13.06 -15.19 30.25
CA VAL A 92 12.70 -14.39 31.44
C VAL A 92 12.09 -15.34 32.45
N ASP A 93 12.73 -15.52 33.60
CA ASP A 93 12.32 -16.47 34.65
C ASP A 93 12.07 -17.89 34.11
N GLY A 94 12.91 -18.35 33.18
CA GLY A 94 12.81 -19.66 32.53
C GLY A 94 11.69 -19.79 31.49
N THR A 95 11.01 -18.68 31.16
CA THR A 95 10.00 -18.62 30.10
C THR A 95 10.56 -17.92 28.86
N PRO A 96 10.45 -18.52 27.66
CA PRO A 96 10.90 -17.88 26.44
C PRO A 96 9.99 -16.69 26.10
N VAL A 97 10.63 -15.59 25.70
CA VAL A 97 9.99 -14.34 25.29
C VAL A 97 10.55 -13.92 23.94
N ALA A 98 9.68 -13.83 22.93
CA ALA A 98 10.04 -13.35 21.59
C ALA A 98 9.61 -11.90 21.39
N GLN A 99 10.43 -11.11 20.70
CA GLN A 99 10.11 -9.75 20.31
C GLN A 99 10.82 -9.37 19.02
N VAL A 100 10.37 -8.29 18.39
CA VAL A 100 11.05 -7.74 17.20
C VAL A 100 12.44 -7.23 17.60
N ASP A 101 13.45 -7.63 16.84
CA ASP A 101 14.81 -7.09 16.96
C ASP A 101 14.90 -5.78 16.18
N LEU A 102 14.64 -4.67 16.88
CA LEU A 102 14.64 -3.32 16.30
C LEU A 102 16.03 -2.93 15.76
N ALA A 103 17.11 -3.34 16.44
CA ALA A 103 18.47 -3.00 16.05
C ALA A 103 18.85 -3.73 14.75
N ALA A 104 18.59 -5.05 14.68
CA ALA A 104 18.82 -5.82 13.47
C ALA A 104 17.96 -5.32 12.29
N PHE A 105 16.71 -4.94 12.54
CA PHE A 105 15.86 -4.34 11.52
C PHE A 105 16.44 -3.01 11.02
N ALA A 106 16.77 -2.09 11.93
CA ALA A 106 17.28 -0.76 11.59
C ALA A 106 18.58 -0.84 10.78
N ALA A 107 19.53 -1.69 11.21
CA ALA A 107 20.78 -1.90 10.51
C ALA A 107 20.57 -2.43 9.08
N ALA A 108 19.65 -3.39 8.88
CA ALA A 108 19.40 -3.99 7.58
C ALA A 108 18.50 -3.16 6.66
N ARG A 109 17.71 -2.22 7.20
CA ARG A 109 16.64 -1.52 6.47
C ARG A 109 16.71 0.01 6.56
N ALA A 110 17.80 0.59 7.06
CA ALA A 110 17.96 2.03 7.29
C ALA A 110 17.44 2.91 6.13
N ARG A 111 17.97 2.72 4.91
CA ARG A 111 17.56 3.49 3.72
C ARG A 111 16.06 3.37 3.38
N MET A 112 15.48 2.18 3.57
CA MET A 112 14.05 1.98 3.33
C MET A 112 13.21 2.70 4.38
N LEU A 113 13.63 2.63 5.65
CA LEU A 113 12.98 3.32 6.76
C LEU A 113 13.06 4.84 6.62
N GLU A 114 14.22 5.38 6.23
CA GLU A 114 14.41 6.79 5.90
C GLU A 114 13.45 7.23 4.80
N PHE A 115 13.39 6.48 3.70
CA PHE A 115 12.51 6.82 2.59
C PHE A 115 11.03 6.73 2.98
N ALA A 116 10.65 5.72 3.77
CA ALA A 116 9.29 5.60 4.29
C ALA A 116 8.91 6.82 5.16
N ARG A 117 9.79 7.29 6.04
CA ARG A 117 9.55 8.52 6.82
C ARG A 117 9.38 9.73 5.93
N VAL A 118 10.28 9.93 4.96
CA VAL A 118 10.25 11.06 4.04
C VAL A 118 8.94 11.09 3.26
N ILE A 119 8.53 9.96 2.67
CA ILE A 119 7.33 9.92 1.82
C ILE A 119 6.04 10.03 2.66
N LEU A 120 5.94 9.33 3.80
CA LEU A 120 4.75 9.38 4.65
C LEU A 120 4.55 10.78 5.25
N ARG A 121 5.63 11.39 5.78
CA ARG A 121 5.60 12.75 6.34
C ARG A 121 5.36 13.80 5.25
N GLY A 122 6.09 13.69 4.13
CA GLY A 122 5.96 14.61 3.00
C GLY A 122 4.53 14.64 2.47
N THR A 123 3.95 13.48 2.20
CA THR A 123 2.56 13.36 1.75
C THR A 123 1.60 13.96 2.79
N ALA A 124 1.72 13.61 4.07
CA ALA A 124 0.85 14.13 5.13
C ALA A 124 0.90 15.67 5.28
N SER A 125 2.03 16.30 4.96
CA SER A 125 2.22 17.75 5.11
C SER A 125 1.63 18.61 3.98
N ARG A 126 1.15 18.00 2.89
CA ARG A 126 0.66 18.71 1.71
C ARG A 126 -0.86 18.83 1.69
N PRO A 127 -1.41 19.87 1.04
CA PRO A 127 -2.85 19.94 0.81
C PRO A 127 -3.29 18.81 -0.12
N ALA A 128 -4.43 18.20 0.20
CA ALA A 128 -5.04 17.20 -0.66
C ALA A 128 -5.57 17.83 -1.97
N SER A 129 -5.26 17.19 -3.09
CA SER A 129 -5.80 17.51 -4.41
C SER A 129 -6.72 16.41 -4.91
N PHE A 130 -7.91 16.80 -5.35
CA PHE A 130 -8.98 15.90 -5.82
C PHE A 130 -9.27 16.10 -7.31
N SER A 131 -8.26 16.48 -8.10
CA SER A 131 -8.42 16.84 -9.52
C SER A 131 -7.98 15.75 -10.51
N CYS A 132 -7.57 14.57 -10.05
CA CYS A 132 -7.15 13.47 -10.94
C CYS A 132 -8.35 12.77 -11.61
N PHE A 133 -9.46 12.61 -10.88
CA PHE A 133 -10.67 11.92 -11.35
C PHE A 133 -10.47 10.50 -11.90
N GLY A 134 -9.37 9.82 -11.56
CA GLY A 134 -9.08 8.49 -12.10
C GLY A 134 -8.59 8.48 -13.54
N LEU A 135 -8.29 9.66 -14.13
CA LEU A 135 -7.90 9.80 -15.53
C LEU A 135 -6.59 9.10 -15.88
N HIS A 136 -5.80 8.66 -14.89
CA HIS A 136 -4.61 7.85 -15.12
C HIS A 136 -4.92 6.54 -15.84
N GLU A 137 -6.01 5.83 -15.52
CA GLU A 137 -6.36 4.58 -16.23
C GLU A 137 -6.81 4.86 -17.67
N TRP A 138 -7.42 6.03 -17.92
CA TRP A 138 -7.81 6.48 -19.25
C TRP A 138 -6.60 6.85 -20.11
N ALA A 139 -5.61 7.51 -19.50
CA ALA A 139 -4.34 7.81 -20.14
C ALA A 139 -3.53 6.54 -20.48
N MET A 140 -3.63 5.48 -19.67
CA MET A 140 -3.03 4.17 -19.99
C MET A 140 -3.71 3.45 -21.15
N ALA A 141 -4.96 3.79 -21.48
CA ALA A 141 -5.72 3.22 -22.58
C ALA A 141 -5.85 4.17 -23.79
N TYR A 142 -5.19 5.33 -23.76
CA TYR A 142 -5.29 6.34 -24.81
C TYR A 142 -4.65 5.87 -26.11
N LYS A 143 -5.35 6.06 -27.24
CA LYS A 143 -4.97 5.53 -28.56
C LYS A 143 -4.77 4.01 -28.53
N SER A 144 -5.71 3.30 -27.91
CA SER A 144 -5.62 1.84 -27.72
C SER A 144 -5.56 1.02 -29.01
N GLU A 145 -6.02 1.55 -30.14
CA GLU A 145 -5.89 0.87 -31.44
C GLU A 145 -4.42 0.74 -31.88
N GLU A 146 -3.56 1.69 -31.47
CA GLU A 146 -2.12 1.66 -31.73
C GLU A 146 -1.35 0.97 -30.60
N ASN A 147 -1.72 1.25 -29.35
CA ASN A 147 -0.94 0.86 -28.16
C ASN A 147 -1.43 -0.43 -27.47
N GLY A 148 -2.62 -0.93 -27.83
CA GLY A 148 -3.33 -1.93 -27.04
C GLY A 148 -3.87 -1.38 -25.71
N ILE A 149 -4.34 -2.29 -24.85
CA ILE A 149 -4.82 -1.99 -23.50
C ILE A 149 -4.19 -2.94 -22.48
N ARG A 150 -4.07 -2.50 -21.22
CA ARG A 150 -3.45 -3.28 -20.13
C ARG A 150 -4.29 -4.48 -19.72
N HIS A 151 -5.61 -4.32 -19.74
CA HIS A 151 -6.56 -5.37 -19.39
C HIS A 151 -7.21 -5.90 -20.67
N GLU A 152 -6.44 -6.60 -21.50
CA GLU A 152 -6.85 -7.13 -22.82
C GLU A 152 -8.14 -7.98 -22.81
N TYR A 153 -8.47 -8.57 -21.68
CA TYR A 153 -9.66 -9.41 -21.49
C TYR A 153 -10.89 -8.61 -21.01
N LEU A 154 -10.78 -7.29 -20.84
CA LEU A 154 -11.88 -6.41 -20.49
C LEU A 154 -12.20 -5.47 -21.66
N PRO A 155 -13.47 -5.37 -22.08
CA PRO A 155 -13.84 -4.41 -23.11
C PRO A 155 -13.78 -2.97 -22.59
N LEU A 156 -13.59 -2.01 -23.49
CA LEU A 156 -13.69 -0.58 -23.17
C LEU A 156 -15.16 -0.15 -23.20
N ARG A 157 -15.63 0.47 -22.12
CA ARG A 157 -17.04 0.86 -21.93
C ARG A 157 -17.54 1.89 -22.97
N LEU A 158 -16.64 2.73 -23.48
CA LEU A 158 -16.94 3.74 -24.52
C LEU A 158 -16.26 3.44 -25.86
N GLY A 159 -15.65 2.27 -26.02
CA GLY A 159 -14.75 1.96 -27.13
C GLY A 159 -13.49 2.82 -27.16
N ALA A 160 -12.62 2.57 -28.15
CA ALA A 160 -11.36 3.32 -28.33
C ALA A 160 -11.62 4.82 -28.53
N ALA A 161 -12.43 5.17 -29.54
CA ALA A 161 -12.72 6.58 -29.86
C ALA A 161 -13.41 7.35 -28.71
N GLY A 162 -14.25 6.69 -27.90
CA GLY A 162 -14.86 7.33 -26.73
C GLY A 162 -13.86 7.56 -25.60
N THR A 163 -12.96 6.61 -25.37
CA THR A 163 -11.85 6.73 -24.40
C THR A 163 -10.91 7.87 -24.76
N ASP A 164 -10.55 7.98 -26.04
CA ASP A 164 -9.73 9.08 -26.56
C ASP A 164 -10.37 10.44 -26.31
N ARG A 165 -11.67 10.59 -26.62
CA ARG A 165 -12.39 11.85 -26.38
C ARG A 165 -12.42 12.25 -24.91
N VAL A 166 -12.43 11.29 -23.98
CA VAL A 166 -12.36 11.60 -22.54
C VAL A 166 -10.97 12.16 -22.21
N VAL A 167 -9.89 11.51 -22.67
CA VAL A 167 -8.52 11.99 -22.47
C VAL A 167 -8.32 13.40 -23.06
N GLU A 168 -8.77 13.62 -24.29
CA GLU A 168 -8.56 14.88 -25.03
C GLU A 168 -9.36 16.06 -24.45
N ARG A 169 -10.51 15.81 -23.82
CA ARG A 169 -11.38 16.86 -23.25
C ARG A 169 -11.06 17.22 -21.80
N HIS A 170 -10.15 16.48 -21.15
CA HIS A 170 -9.87 16.62 -19.73
C HIS A 170 -8.42 16.99 -19.47
N ARG A 171 -8.19 17.71 -18.37
CA ARG A 171 -6.83 18.00 -17.90
C ARG A 171 -6.34 16.84 -17.05
N ILE A 172 -5.27 16.18 -17.49
CA ILE A 172 -4.65 15.10 -16.72
C ILE A 172 -3.60 15.72 -15.80
N ARG A 173 -3.71 15.46 -14.49
CA ARG A 173 -2.87 16.05 -13.44
C ARG A 173 -2.38 14.99 -12.44
N CYS A 174 -2.01 13.82 -12.93
CA CYS A 174 -1.53 12.75 -12.08
C CYS A 174 -0.19 13.14 -11.46
N THR A 175 -0.11 13.03 -10.13
CA THR A 175 1.12 13.29 -9.36
C THR A 175 1.87 12.00 -9.01
N HIS A 176 1.26 10.83 -9.23
CA HIS A 176 1.77 9.56 -8.75
C HIS A 176 2.57 8.84 -9.84
N PHE A 177 3.88 8.73 -9.64
CA PHE A 177 4.81 8.15 -10.61
C PHE A 177 4.47 6.71 -11.01
N ASP A 178 4.07 5.87 -10.06
CA ASP A 178 3.83 4.45 -10.33
C ASP A 178 2.55 4.20 -11.16
N ALA A 179 1.68 5.20 -11.30
CA ALA A 179 0.62 5.24 -12.31
C ALA A 179 1.12 5.89 -13.61
N PHE A 180 1.75 7.06 -13.51
CA PHE A 180 2.20 7.84 -14.67
C PHE A 180 3.13 7.06 -15.61
N ARG A 181 4.05 6.24 -15.08
CA ARG A 181 5.00 5.45 -15.88
C ARG A 181 4.37 4.41 -16.82
N PHE A 182 3.06 4.23 -16.75
CA PHE A 182 2.30 3.31 -17.60
C PHE A 182 1.46 4.01 -18.67
N TYR A 183 1.50 5.35 -18.72
CA TYR A 183 0.78 6.09 -19.75
C TYR A 183 1.28 5.69 -21.14
N THR A 184 0.38 5.75 -22.12
CA THR A 184 0.81 5.60 -23.51
C THR A 184 1.71 6.78 -23.91
N PRO A 185 2.62 6.61 -24.88
CA PRO A 185 3.53 7.67 -25.31
C PRO A 185 2.81 8.97 -25.68
N GLN A 186 1.61 8.86 -26.26
CA GLN A 186 0.78 9.98 -26.69
C GLN A 186 0.07 10.67 -25.49
N ALA A 187 -0.20 9.96 -24.39
CA ALA A 187 -0.85 10.53 -23.20
C ALA A 187 0.14 11.14 -22.20
N ALA A 188 1.37 10.63 -22.12
CA ALA A 188 2.41 11.15 -21.24
C ALA A 188 2.63 12.69 -21.35
N PRO A 189 2.76 13.30 -22.55
CA PRO A 189 2.93 14.74 -22.68
C PRO A 189 1.68 15.55 -22.33
N LEU A 190 0.49 14.92 -22.23
CA LEU A 190 -0.76 15.59 -21.86
C LEU A 190 -0.91 15.76 -20.33
N ASN A 191 -0.11 15.06 -19.53
CA ASN A 191 -0.11 15.23 -18.09
C ASN A 191 0.60 16.55 -17.72
N GLU A 192 -0.07 17.41 -16.95
CA GLU A 192 0.48 18.71 -16.57
C GLU A 192 1.77 18.61 -15.74
N LEU A 193 1.97 17.48 -15.09
CA LEU A 193 3.19 17.16 -14.36
C LEU A 193 3.92 16.02 -15.08
N GLN A 194 5.23 15.93 -14.87
CA GLN A 194 6.03 14.82 -15.39
C GLN A 194 6.68 14.10 -14.20
N PRO A 195 5.92 13.33 -13.39
CA PRO A 195 6.49 12.62 -12.25
C PRO A 195 7.60 11.66 -12.68
N THR A 196 8.69 11.65 -11.92
CA THR A 196 9.74 10.62 -12.03
C THR A 196 9.86 9.86 -10.71
N ARG A 197 10.72 8.83 -10.69
CA ARG A 197 11.00 8.12 -9.43
C ARG A 197 11.65 9.05 -8.40
N GLU A 198 12.51 9.94 -8.86
CA GLU A 198 13.28 10.89 -8.04
C GLU A 198 12.36 11.94 -7.42
N THR A 199 11.38 12.44 -8.17
CA THR A 199 10.44 13.48 -7.71
C THR A 199 9.24 12.91 -6.95
N GLN A 200 9.10 11.58 -6.82
CA GLN A 200 7.94 10.95 -6.18
C GLN A 200 7.66 11.52 -4.78
N ARG A 201 8.71 11.66 -3.96
CA ARG A 201 8.60 12.21 -2.60
C ARG A 201 8.09 13.65 -2.56
N ASP A 202 8.26 14.38 -3.66
CA ASP A 202 7.94 15.80 -3.79
C ASP A 202 6.51 16.02 -4.33
N LEU A 203 6.00 15.06 -5.10
CA LEU A 203 4.70 15.16 -5.79
C LEU A 203 3.56 14.38 -5.13
N GLU A 204 3.85 13.35 -4.33
CA GLU A 204 2.78 12.62 -3.64
C GLU A 204 1.99 13.50 -2.68
N GLN A 205 0.67 13.31 -2.67
CA GLN A 205 -0.30 14.16 -1.98
C GLN A 205 -1.49 13.35 -1.44
N PRO A 206 -2.13 13.76 -0.33
CA PRO A 206 -3.09 12.92 0.42
C PRO A 206 -4.39 12.53 -0.30
N GLY A 207 -4.79 13.30 -1.32
CA GLY A 207 -5.96 13.02 -2.14
C GLY A 207 -5.73 11.97 -3.23
N CYS A 208 -4.48 11.59 -3.53
CA CYS A 208 -4.20 10.61 -4.57
C CYS A 208 -4.62 9.20 -4.11
N LEU A 209 -5.51 8.55 -4.87
CA LEU A 209 -5.93 7.18 -4.58
C LEU A 209 -4.72 6.23 -4.46
N HIS A 210 -3.77 6.28 -5.39
CA HIS A 210 -2.65 5.35 -5.36
C HIS A 210 -1.61 5.64 -4.28
N ALA A 211 -1.38 6.91 -3.93
CA ALA A 211 -0.53 7.23 -2.78
C ALA A 211 -1.14 6.66 -1.48
N ASN A 212 -2.48 6.64 -1.38
CA ASN A 212 -3.20 6.05 -0.26
C ASN A 212 -3.22 4.52 -0.31
N MET A 213 -3.36 3.93 -1.49
CA MET A 213 -3.23 2.49 -1.72
C MET A 213 -1.82 1.99 -1.32
N ASP A 214 -0.79 2.80 -1.62
CA ASP A 214 0.60 2.50 -1.28
C ASP A 214 0.91 2.54 0.22
N LEU A 215 -0.01 2.95 1.09
CA LEU A 215 0.14 2.73 2.52
C LEU A 215 0.26 1.23 2.83
N TYR A 216 -0.41 0.35 2.07
CA TYR A 216 -0.20 -1.09 2.17
C TYR A 216 1.24 -1.48 1.82
N LYS A 217 1.81 -0.90 0.75
CA LYS A 217 3.21 -1.10 0.36
C LYS A 217 4.17 -0.75 1.48
N TRP A 218 3.95 0.39 2.13
CA TRP A 218 4.78 0.82 3.25
C TRP A 218 4.59 -0.07 4.47
N ALA A 219 3.35 -0.46 4.79
CA ALA A 219 3.04 -1.35 5.90
C ALA A 219 3.78 -2.69 5.78
N TYR A 220 3.66 -3.41 4.66
CA TYR A 220 4.30 -4.73 4.53
C TYR A 220 5.83 -4.63 4.42
N LYS A 221 6.39 -3.52 3.92
CA LYS A 221 7.84 -3.30 3.92
C LYS A 221 8.39 -3.05 5.32
N LEU A 222 7.57 -2.51 6.22
CA LEU A 222 7.92 -2.24 7.61
C LEU A 222 7.70 -3.44 8.54
N VAL A 223 7.01 -4.50 8.11
CA VAL A 223 6.91 -5.75 8.89
C VAL A 223 8.32 -6.32 9.19
N PRO A 224 8.63 -6.71 10.44
CA PRO A 224 7.70 -6.91 11.56
C PRO A 224 7.52 -5.72 12.52
N LEU A 225 8.00 -4.51 12.20
CA LEU A 225 7.78 -3.32 13.04
C LEU A 225 6.30 -2.93 13.11
N VAL A 226 5.60 -2.99 11.98
CA VAL A 226 4.17 -2.73 11.89
C VAL A 226 3.40 -3.96 12.36
N SER A 227 2.40 -3.74 13.22
CA SER A 227 1.51 -4.82 13.65
C SER A 227 0.67 -5.32 12.48
N SER A 228 0.32 -6.60 12.51
CA SER A 228 -0.49 -7.24 11.48
C SER A 228 -1.87 -6.58 11.32
N GLU A 229 -2.44 -6.05 12.41
CA GLU A 229 -3.72 -5.32 12.38
C GLU A 229 -3.60 -4.02 11.58
N LEU A 230 -2.57 -3.21 11.84
CA LEU A 230 -2.33 -1.99 11.06
C LEU A 230 -2.02 -2.30 9.59
N MET A 231 -1.27 -3.38 9.33
CA MET A 231 -1.03 -3.84 7.95
C MET A 231 -2.32 -4.26 7.26
N MET A 232 -3.24 -4.96 7.95
CA MET A 232 -4.54 -5.33 7.40
C MET A 232 -5.44 -4.12 7.17
N ASP A 233 -5.46 -3.13 8.07
CA ASP A 233 -6.21 -1.89 7.85
C ASP A 233 -5.74 -1.16 6.58
N CYS A 234 -4.42 -1.16 6.32
CA CYS A 234 -3.86 -0.61 5.08
C CYS A 234 -4.20 -1.46 3.85
N PHE A 235 -4.20 -2.80 3.98
CA PHE A 235 -4.57 -3.71 2.92
C PHE A 235 -6.04 -3.52 2.50
N GLU A 236 -6.96 -3.44 3.46
CA GLU A 236 -8.38 -3.24 3.20
C GLU A 236 -8.67 -1.87 2.58
N LEU A 237 -7.99 -0.82 3.05
CA LEU A 237 -8.04 0.48 2.37
C LEU A 237 -7.58 0.36 0.91
N ALA A 238 -6.46 -0.32 0.66
CA ALA A 238 -5.95 -0.54 -0.69
C ALA A 238 -6.93 -1.36 -1.56
N TRP A 239 -7.64 -2.32 -0.96
CA TRP A 239 -8.64 -3.15 -1.62
C TRP A 239 -9.86 -2.34 -2.06
N ASP A 240 -10.38 -1.50 -1.17
CA ASP A 240 -11.50 -0.61 -1.46
C ASP A 240 -11.11 0.44 -2.51
N ILE A 241 -9.91 1.01 -2.40
CA ILE A 241 -9.39 1.97 -3.39
C ILE A 241 -9.26 1.31 -4.76
N ARG A 242 -8.71 0.08 -4.84
CA ARG A 242 -8.59 -0.62 -6.11
C ARG A 242 -9.95 -0.92 -6.75
N THR A 243 -10.96 -1.20 -5.93
CA THR A 243 -12.34 -1.36 -6.40
C THR A 243 -12.83 -0.08 -7.05
N MET A 244 -12.69 1.07 -6.38
CA MET A 244 -13.10 2.36 -6.94
C MET A 244 -12.29 2.75 -8.19
N ASP A 245 -10.97 2.49 -8.18
CA ASP A 245 -10.06 2.75 -9.28
C ASP A 245 -10.53 2.06 -10.56
N MET A 246 -10.90 0.77 -10.45
CA MET A 246 -11.46 0.03 -11.59
C MET A 246 -12.87 0.46 -11.97
N GLN A 247 -13.72 0.80 -11.00
CA GLN A 247 -15.06 1.35 -11.30
C GLN A 247 -14.98 2.67 -12.09
N ALA A 248 -13.96 3.49 -11.85
CA ALA A 248 -13.75 4.76 -12.55
C ALA A 248 -12.93 4.65 -13.84
N SER A 249 -12.40 3.46 -14.14
CA SER A 249 -11.56 3.19 -15.30
C SER A 249 -12.37 3.22 -16.62
N PRO A 250 -11.71 3.18 -17.80
CA PRO A 250 -12.40 3.07 -19.09
C PRO A 250 -12.94 1.66 -19.38
N TYR A 251 -12.58 0.66 -18.57
CA TYR A 251 -12.99 -0.73 -18.77
C TYR A 251 -14.43 -0.96 -18.31
N ASP A 252 -15.12 -1.91 -18.94
CA ASP A 252 -16.41 -2.41 -18.48
C ASP A 252 -16.21 -3.62 -17.57
N LEU A 253 -16.77 -3.53 -16.36
CA LEU A 253 -16.69 -4.56 -15.33
C LEU A 253 -18.09 -5.03 -14.90
N ALA A 254 -19.13 -4.77 -15.70
CA ALA A 254 -20.50 -5.16 -15.36
C ALA A 254 -20.65 -6.66 -15.12
N GLU A 255 -20.02 -7.50 -15.96
CA GLU A 255 -20.01 -8.97 -15.81
C GLU A 255 -19.27 -9.44 -14.55
N TRP A 256 -18.44 -8.58 -13.96
CA TRP A 256 -17.72 -8.82 -12.72
C TRP A 256 -18.43 -8.24 -11.49
N GLY A 257 -19.64 -7.69 -11.66
CA GLY A 257 -20.45 -7.13 -10.57
C GLY A 257 -20.10 -5.69 -10.18
N TYR A 258 -19.30 -4.98 -10.96
CA TYR A 258 -18.91 -3.60 -10.66
C TYR A 258 -19.60 -2.60 -11.57
N SER A 259 -20.51 -1.79 -11.01
CA SER A 259 -21.10 -0.67 -11.73
C SER A 259 -20.10 0.48 -11.90
N PRO A 260 -20.03 1.13 -13.08
CA PRO A 260 -19.04 2.16 -13.35
C PRO A 260 -19.32 3.46 -12.60
N ILE A 261 -18.27 4.12 -12.14
CA ILE A 261 -18.26 5.54 -11.78
C ILE A 261 -17.90 6.31 -13.05
N ARG A 262 -18.92 6.88 -13.70
CA ARG A 262 -18.80 7.51 -15.02
C ARG A 262 -18.12 8.89 -14.96
N ILE A 263 -16.81 8.93 -14.77
CA ILE A 263 -16.03 10.18 -14.62
C ILE A 263 -16.02 11.06 -15.88
N GLU A 264 -16.52 10.57 -17.01
CA GLU A 264 -16.82 11.38 -18.19
C GLU A 264 -18.02 12.34 -18.02
N THR A 265 -18.83 12.17 -16.96
CA THR A 265 -19.97 13.03 -16.63
C THR A 265 -19.72 13.87 -15.37
N ALA A 266 -20.44 15.00 -15.24
CA ALA A 266 -20.35 15.85 -14.05
C ALA A 266 -20.80 15.11 -12.77
N GLU A 267 -21.88 14.32 -12.87
CA GLU A 267 -22.39 13.52 -11.76
C GLU A 267 -21.39 12.45 -11.31
N GLY A 268 -20.77 11.73 -12.26
CA GLY A 268 -19.79 10.71 -11.96
C GLY A 268 -18.53 11.29 -11.32
N LYS A 269 -18.06 12.46 -11.78
CA LYS A 269 -16.97 13.19 -11.10
C LYS A 269 -17.33 13.63 -9.69
N ALA A 270 -18.55 14.12 -9.48
CA ALA A 270 -19.01 14.51 -8.14
C ALA A 270 -19.05 13.29 -7.20
N ARG A 271 -19.52 12.13 -7.68
CA ARG A 271 -19.44 10.86 -6.94
C ARG A 271 -17.99 10.47 -6.65
N TYR A 272 -17.12 10.52 -7.67
CA TYR A 272 -15.70 10.19 -7.52
C TYR A 272 -15.04 11.02 -6.42
N VAL A 273 -15.21 12.35 -6.44
CA VAL A 273 -14.60 13.25 -5.45
C VAL A 273 -15.10 12.97 -4.03
N ARG A 274 -16.39 12.64 -3.85
CA ARG A 274 -16.92 12.29 -2.52
C ARG A 274 -16.24 11.04 -1.95
N GLU A 275 -16.12 9.98 -2.75
CA GLU A 275 -15.45 8.75 -2.30
C GLU A 275 -13.95 8.96 -2.13
N GLN A 276 -13.31 9.71 -3.02
CA GLN A 276 -11.88 10.03 -2.93
C GLN A 276 -11.55 10.78 -1.62
N LYS A 277 -12.42 11.68 -1.17
CA LYS A 277 -12.28 12.37 0.13
C LYS A 277 -12.39 11.41 1.30
N ARG A 278 -13.36 10.49 1.29
CA ARG A 278 -13.49 9.45 2.32
C ARG A 278 -12.25 8.56 2.41
N PHE A 279 -11.67 8.19 1.26
CA PHE A 279 -10.41 7.45 1.24
C PHE A 279 -9.24 8.26 1.76
N ALA A 280 -9.15 9.56 1.44
CA ALA A 280 -8.11 10.43 1.99
C ALA A 280 -8.20 10.54 3.52
N GLU A 281 -9.40 10.71 4.08
CA GLU A 281 -9.63 10.77 5.53
C GLU A 281 -9.20 9.46 6.24
N ARG A 282 -9.60 8.30 5.69
CA ARG A 282 -9.15 6.99 6.19
C ARG A 282 -7.62 6.85 6.09
N ALA A 283 -7.05 7.26 4.96
CA ALA A 283 -5.62 7.17 4.70
C ALA A 283 -4.79 8.07 5.65
N ASP A 284 -5.29 9.25 6.02
CA ASP A 284 -4.60 10.15 6.95
C ASP A 284 -4.36 9.52 8.32
N VAL A 285 -5.36 8.80 8.85
CA VAL A 285 -5.23 8.06 10.11
C VAL A 285 -4.16 6.97 9.98
N LEU A 286 -4.22 6.16 8.91
CA LEU A 286 -3.28 5.05 8.70
C LEU A 286 -1.86 5.55 8.42
N ARG A 287 -1.71 6.62 7.65
CA ARG A 287 -0.42 7.24 7.35
C ARG A 287 0.25 7.77 8.62
N SER A 288 -0.53 8.41 9.50
CA SER A 288 -0.03 8.90 10.79
C SER A 288 0.44 7.75 11.69
N ARG A 289 -0.34 6.65 11.76
CA ARG A 289 0.04 5.44 12.51
C ARG A 289 1.31 4.79 11.95
N LEU A 290 1.41 4.64 10.63
CA LEU A 290 2.61 4.10 9.98
C LEU A 290 3.84 4.98 10.19
N LEU A 291 3.67 6.30 10.11
CA LEU A 291 4.76 7.25 10.35
C LEU A 291 5.27 7.14 11.80
N ALA A 292 4.37 7.06 12.79
CA ALA A 292 4.73 6.87 14.18
C ALA A 292 5.53 5.58 14.40
N VAL A 293 5.13 4.46 13.78
CA VAL A 293 5.89 3.21 13.82
C VAL A 293 7.25 3.36 13.14
N ALA A 294 7.31 4.02 11.97
CA ALA A 294 8.57 4.23 11.27
C ALA A 294 9.52 5.11 12.09
N GLU A 295 9.02 6.06 12.87
CA GLU A 295 9.79 7.00 13.69
C GLU A 295 10.21 6.45 15.06
N SER A 296 9.53 5.42 15.57
CA SER A 296 9.87 4.81 16.87
C SER A 296 11.21 4.06 16.89
N VAL A 297 11.76 3.75 15.72
CA VAL A 297 13.03 3.03 15.57
C VAL A 297 14.18 3.99 15.34
N ALA A 298 15.23 3.97 16.16
CA ALA A 298 16.41 4.79 15.87
C ALA A 298 17.12 4.30 14.60
N LEU A 299 17.50 5.23 13.72
CA LEU A 299 18.38 4.90 12.59
C LEU A 299 19.82 4.79 13.08
N PRO A 300 20.64 3.90 12.51
CA PRO A 300 22.08 3.91 12.76
C PRO A 300 22.63 5.29 12.36
N THR A 301 23.37 5.94 13.24
CA THR A 301 24.19 7.09 12.85
C THR A 301 25.14 6.64 11.75
N SER A 302 25.09 7.29 10.58
CA SER A 302 26.08 7.06 9.53
C SER A 302 27.46 7.32 10.13
N GLY A 303 28.21 6.24 10.39
CA GLY A 303 29.60 6.36 10.80
C GLY A 303 30.32 7.12 9.69
N ASN A 304 30.83 8.30 10.01
CA ASN A 304 31.71 9.05 9.14
C ASN A 304 33.02 8.25 9.04
N THR A 305 33.08 7.25 8.16
CA THR A 305 34.35 6.66 7.74
C THR A 305 35.03 7.66 6.80
N LEU A 306 35.51 8.75 7.38
CA LEU A 306 36.68 9.45 6.84
C LEU A 306 37.85 8.47 6.99
N SER A 307 38.06 7.65 5.95
CA SER A 307 39.33 6.95 5.77
C SER A 307 40.34 8.00 5.35
N THR A 308 41.05 8.58 6.32
CA THR A 308 42.34 9.22 6.07
C THR A 308 43.38 8.12 5.88
N SER A 309 43.80 7.93 4.63
CA SER A 309 45.11 7.42 4.24
C SER A 309 45.27 7.59 2.74
#